data_AF-A0A8D6U3W0-F1
#
_entry.id   AF-A0A8D6U3W0-F1
#
_cell.length_a   1.000
_cell.length_b   1.000
_cell.length_c   1.000
_cell.angle_alpha   90.00
_cell.angle_beta   90.00
_cell.angle_gamma   90.00
#
_symmetry.space_group_name_H-M   'P 1'
#
loop_
_entity.id
_entity.type
_entity.pdbx_description
1 polymer ?
#
loop_
_entity_poly.entity_id
_entity_poly.type
_entity_poly.pdbx_seq_one_letter_code
_entity_poly.pdbx_strand_id
1 'polypeptide(L)'
;MEEKQLFKLVGAGNTESQEKIEKPTLSFTQDVWRRLKKNKLATISLWFLAILLVFSIGSNFFVNAKDANSFNGDEVKTYRNLPPKLSDSLPFWNGSIVFSGNKEPNDVYSGQSIPKDDKFILGTDNLGRSLAKRVIVGIRISLLIAIVATLMI
;
A
#
# COMPACT_ATOMS: atom_id res chain seq x y z
N MET A 1 -57.93 18.53 -42.48
CA MET A 1 -58.33 19.54 -41.49
C MET A 1 -57.30 19.48 -40.38
N GLU A 2 -56.53 20.55 -40.21
CA GLU A 2 -55.34 20.60 -39.37
C GLU A 2 -55.76 21.08 -37.96
N GLU A 3 -55.67 20.21 -36.96
CA GLU A 3 -55.96 20.57 -35.57
C GLU A 3 -54.89 21.54 -35.07
N LYS A 4 -55.28 22.80 -34.91
CA LYS A 4 -54.44 23.82 -34.28
C LYS A 4 -54.16 23.38 -32.84
N GLN A 5 -52.91 23.02 -32.57
CA GLN A 5 -52.39 22.79 -31.22
C GLN A 5 -52.50 24.10 -30.42
N LEU A 6 -53.62 24.25 -29.71
CA LEU A 6 -53.91 25.45 -28.92
C LEU A 6 -52.95 25.46 -27.72
N PHE A 7 -52.00 26.39 -27.72
CA PHE A 7 -51.09 26.58 -26.59
C PHE A 7 -51.90 26.85 -25.32
N LYS A 8 -51.74 25.99 -24.31
CA LYS A 8 -52.27 26.22 -22.97
C LYS A 8 -51.32 27.15 -22.25
N LEU A 9 -51.77 28.35 -21.89
CA LEU A 9 -51.08 29.23 -20.96
C LEU A 9 -51.01 28.53 -19.59
N VAL A 10 -49.89 27.85 -19.34
CA VAL A 10 -49.46 27.53 -17.98
C VAL A 10 -49.02 28.85 -17.37
N GLY A 11 -49.94 29.50 -16.64
CA GLY A 11 -49.67 30.74 -15.93
C GLY A 11 -48.39 30.61 -15.09
N ALA A 12 -47.73 31.73 -14.80
CA ALA A 12 -46.50 31.77 -14.01
C ALA A 12 -46.67 30.86 -12.78
N GLY A 13 -46.00 29.70 -12.82
CA GLY A 13 -46.08 28.72 -11.75
C GLY A 13 -45.70 29.41 -10.44
N ASN A 14 -46.42 29.06 -9.38
CA ASN A 14 -46.20 29.44 -7.99
C ASN A 14 -44.72 29.78 -7.75
N THR A 15 -44.43 31.01 -7.34
CA THR A 15 -43.07 31.56 -7.13
C THR A 15 -42.20 30.64 -6.26
N GLU A 16 -42.81 29.93 -5.31
CA GLU A 16 -42.16 28.90 -4.49
C GLU A 16 -41.51 27.76 -5.29
N SER A 17 -42.10 27.39 -6.44
CA SER A 17 -41.55 26.39 -7.37
C SER A 17 -40.38 26.94 -8.18
N GLN A 18 -40.32 28.26 -8.40
CA GLN A 18 -39.23 28.93 -9.11
C GLN A 18 -38.03 29.18 -8.18
N GLU A 19 -38.26 29.50 -6.91
CA GLU A 19 -37.19 29.61 -5.90
C GLU A 19 -36.50 28.26 -5.61
N LYS A 20 -37.24 27.15 -5.73
CA LYS A 20 -36.70 25.80 -5.53
C LYS A 20 -35.78 25.30 -6.66
N ILE A 21 -35.63 26.07 -7.74
CA ILE A 21 -34.79 25.74 -8.91
C ILE A 21 -33.33 26.22 -8.72
N GLU A 22 -33.01 26.91 -7.63
CA GLU A 22 -31.62 27.22 -7.29
C GLU A 22 -30.92 25.98 -6.73
N LYS A 23 -30.20 25.26 -7.60
CA LYS A 23 -29.32 24.17 -7.18
C LYS A 23 -28.28 24.78 -6.22
N PRO A 24 -28.11 24.24 -5.00
CA PRO A 24 -27.17 24.82 -4.04
C PRO A 24 -25.78 24.89 -4.68
N THR A 25 -25.15 26.06 -4.60
CA THR A 25 -23.78 26.27 -5.09
C THR A 25 -22.83 25.49 -4.19
N LEU A 26 -22.23 24.44 -4.75
CA LEU A 26 -21.27 23.61 -3.99
C LEU A 26 -19.94 24.34 -3.86
N SER A 27 -19.30 24.20 -2.71
CA SER A 27 -17.91 24.64 -2.52
C SER A 27 -16.96 23.85 -3.44
N PHE A 28 -15.87 24.49 -3.87
CA PHE A 28 -14.85 23.88 -4.71
C PHE A 28 -14.35 22.54 -4.13
N THR A 29 -14.07 22.49 -2.83
CA THR A 29 -13.58 21.27 -2.15
C THR A 29 -14.62 20.17 -2.13
N GLN A 30 -15.89 20.52 -1.95
CA GLN A 30 -17.01 19.59 -2.01
C GLN A 30 -17.19 19.04 -3.43
N ASP A 31 -17.02 19.86 -4.46
CA ASP A 31 -17.12 19.41 -5.85
C ASP A 31 -15.97 18.45 -6.23
N VAL A 32 -14.74 18.76 -5.82
CA VAL A 32 -13.58 17.88 -5.99
C VAL A 32 -13.81 16.54 -5.30
N TRP A 33 -14.24 16.54 -4.03
CA TRP A 33 -14.48 15.31 -3.28
C TRP A 33 -15.59 14.45 -3.88
N ARG A 34 -16.66 15.09 -4.37
CA ARG A 34 -17.74 14.42 -5.08
C ARG A 34 -17.26 13.76 -6.37
N ARG A 35 -16.42 14.43 -7.16
CA ARG A 35 -15.87 13.89 -8.42
C ARG A 35 -14.88 12.75 -8.16
N LEU A 36 -14.03 12.88 -7.14
CA LEU A 36 -13.08 11.84 -6.75
C LEU A 36 -13.80 10.53 -6.39
N LYS A 37 -14.84 10.61 -5.55
CA LYS A 37 -15.65 9.45 -5.14
C LYS A 37 -16.46 8.82 -6.26
N LYS A 38 -16.81 9.58 -7.31
CA LYS A 38 -17.49 9.03 -8.50
C LYS A 38 -16.57 8.11 -9.30
N ASN A 39 -15.27 8.35 -9.30
CA ASN A 39 -14.30 7.48 -9.95
C ASN A 39 -13.86 6.35 -9.01
N LYS A 40 -14.36 5.13 -9.27
CA LYS A 40 -14.06 3.94 -8.47
C LYS A 40 -12.55 3.64 -8.43
N LEU A 41 -11.85 3.77 -9.55
CA LEU A 41 -10.41 3.52 -9.63
C LEU A 41 -9.63 4.53 -8.79
N ALA A 42 -9.96 5.82 -8.89
CA ALA A 42 -9.32 6.87 -8.10
C ALA A 42 -9.60 6.73 -6.59
N THR A 43 -10.79 6.23 -6.23
CA THR A 43 -11.15 5.99 -4.83
C THR A 43 -10.38 4.80 -4.25
N ILE A 44 -10.17 3.73 -5.03
CA ILE A 44 -9.37 2.57 -4.61
C ILE A 44 -7.91 2.97 -4.40
N SER A 45 -7.33 3.73 -5.34
CA SER A 45 -5.95 4.19 -5.20
C SER A 45 -5.77 5.15 -4.03
N LEU A 46 -6.76 6.01 -3.74
CA LEU A 46 -6.76 6.87 -2.56
C LEU A 46 -6.69 6.06 -1.26
N TRP A 47 -7.52 5.02 -1.14
CA TRP A 47 -7.49 4.14 0.05
C TRP A 47 -6.18 3.37 0.17
N PHE A 48 -5.68 2.83 -0.93
CA PHE A 48 -4.39 2.14 -0.96
C PHE A 48 -3.25 3.07 -0.51
N LEU A 49 -3.21 4.30 -1.02
CA LEU A 49 -2.22 5.31 -0.64
C LEU A 49 -2.36 5.71 0.84
N ALA A 50 -3.59 5.91 1.32
CA ALA A 50 -3.84 6.22 2.73
C ALA A 50 -3.34 5.10 3.65
N ILE A 51 -3.58 3.83 3.31
CA ILE A 51 -3.08 2.68 4.05
C ILE A 51 -1.55 2.65 4.04
N LEU A 52 -0.90 2.88 2.90
CA LEU A 52 0.56 2.96 2.81
C LEU A 52 1.14 4.07 3.68
N LEU A 53 0.46 5.22 3.75
CA LEU A 53 0.91 6.36 4.54
C LEU A 53 0.78 6.09 6.04
N VAL A 54 -0.35 5.50 6.47
CA VAL A 54 -0.54 5.03 7.86
C VAL A 54 0.49 3.95 8.21
N PHE A 55 0.70 2.98 7.33
CA PHE A 55 1.72 1.94 7.51
C PHE A 55 3.12 2.53 7.63
N SER A 56 3.48 3.49 6.77
CA SER A 56 4.77 4.18 6.79
C SER A 56 5.03 4.89 8.13
N ILE A 57 4.05 5.65 8.62
CA ILE A 57 4.17 6.34 9.91
C ILE A 57 4.21 5.33 11.06
N GLY A 58 3.31 4.35 11.06
CA GLY A 58 3.23 3.30 12.08
C GLY A 58 4.47 2.40 12.13
N SER A 59 5.14 2.18 10.99
CA SER A 59 6.32 1.31 10.91
C SER A 59 7.48 1.77 11.79
N ASN A 60 7.57 3.06 12.10
CA ASN A 60 8.61 3.61 12.97
C ASN A 60 8.59 3.02 14.39
N PHE A 61 7.43 2.55 14.85
CA PHE A 61 7.30 1.90 16.16
C PHE A 61 7.82 0.45 16.14
N PHE A 62 7.83 -0.21 14.98
CA PHE A 62 8.19 -1.63 14.86
C PHE A 62 9.60 -1.86 14.31
N VAL A 63 10.06 -0.97 13.41
CA VAL A 63 11.32 -1.14 12.69
C VAL A 63 12.15 0.14 12.75
N ASN A 64 13.29 0.07 13.43
CA ASN A 64 14.27 1.13 13.44
C ASN A 64 15.14 1.10 12.19
N ALA A 65 15.43 2.27 11.62
CA ALA A 65 16.30 2.40 10.46
C ALA A 65 17.74 1.95 10.73
N LYS A 66 18.23 2.09 11.97
CA LYS A 66 19.58 1.64 12.35
C LYS A 66 19.65 0.11 12.30
N ASP A 67 18.73 -0.56 12.98
CA ASP A 67 18.66 -2.02 13.06
C ASP A 67 18.45 -2.67 11.69
N ALA A 68 17.76 -2.00 10.77
CA ALA A 68 17.56 -2.49 9.41
C ALA A 68 18.84 -2.43 8.54
N ASN A 69 19.78 -1.53 8.86
CA ASN A 69 20.97 -1.26 8.04
C ASN A 69 22.27 -1.75 8.67
N SER A 70 22.33 -1.91 9.99
CA SER A 70 23.46 -2.51 10.70
C SER A 70 23.64 -3.97 10.32
N PHE A 71 24.90 -4.42 10.23
CA PHE A 71 25.25 -5.82 10.01
C PHE A 71 26.38 -6.22 10.96
N ASN A 72 26.36 -7.48 11.40
CA ASN A 72 27.44 -8.08 12.16
C ASN A 72 28.31 -8.92 11.20
N GLY A 73 29.59 -8.58 11.09
CA GLY A 73 30.56 -9.26 10.22
C GLY A 73 30.74 -10.75 10.53
N ASP A 74 30.63 -11.12 11.81
CA ASP A 74 30.86 -12.49 12.26
C ASP A 74 29.66 -13.41 11.95
N GLU A 75 28.46 -12.84 11.96
CA GLU A 75 27.20 -13.55 11.71
C GLU A 75 26.83 -13.63 10.23
N VAL A 76 27.54 -12.89 9.35
CA VAL A 76 27.25 -12.87 7.91
C VAL A 76 27.21 -14.29 7.34
N LYS A 77 28.11 -15.18 7.75
CA LYS A 77 28.19 -16.55 7.23
C LYS A 77 26.94 -17.38 7.55
N THR A 78 26.34 -17.15 8.70
CA THR A 78 25.19 -17.89 9.25
C THR A 78 23.87 -17.39 8.68
N TYR A 79 23.76 -16.10 8.39
CA TYR A 79 22.51 -15.49 7.94
C TYR A 79 22.54 -15.13 6.45
N ARG A 80 23.50 -15.61 5.66
CA ARG A 80 23.65 -15.19 4.27
C ARG A 80 22.57 -15.77 3.35
N ASN A 81 21.93 -14.90 2.57
CA ASN A 81 21.05 -15.28 1.45
C ASN A 81 19.97 -16.30 1.86
N LEU A 82 19.36 -16.08 3.01
CA LEU A 82 18.31 -16.96 3.50
C LEU A 82 17.03 -16.74 2.69
N PRO A 83 16.32 -17.83 2.37
CA PRO A 83 15.03 -17.74 1.69
C PRO A 83 13.94 -17.24 2.65
N PRO A 84 12.82 -16.74 2.11
CA PRO A 84 11.70 -16.29 2.93
C PRO A 84 11.12 -17.43 3.77
N LYS A 85 11.00 -17.20 5.09
CA LYS A 85 10.38 -18.12 6.04
C LYS A 85 9.46 -17.35 6.98
N LEU A 86 8.18 -17.72 6.96
CA LEU A 86 7.17 -17.23 7.89
C LEU A 86 6.59 -18.37 8.74
N SER A 87 6.27 -19.50 8.10
CA SER A 87 5.70 -20.68 8.76
C SER A 87 6.07 -21.92 7.96
N ASP A 88 6.29 -23.04 8.66
CA ASP A 88 6.61 -24.32 8.01
C ASP A 88 5.44 -24.84 7.16
N SER A 89 4.21 -24.38 7.42
CA SER A 89 3.00 -24.78 6.71
C SER A 89 2.77 -24.03 5.38
N LEU A 90 3.55 -23.00 5.06
CA LEU A 90 3.34 -22.17 3.87
C LEU A 90 4.15 -22.71 2.68
N PRO A 91 3.51 -22.99 1.52
CA PRO A 91 4.18 -23.65 0.39
C PRO A 91 5.33 -22.83 -0.21
N PHE A 92 5.25 -21.49 -0.14
CA PHE A 92 6.26 -20.58 -0.72
C PHE A 92 7.16 -19.91 0.33
N TRP A 93 6.76 -19.94 1.62
CA TRP A 93 7.41 -19.22 2.73
C TRP A 93 7.80 -20.18 3.86
N ASN A 94 8.26 -21.39 3.51
CA ASN A 94 8.73 -22.40 4.45
C ASN A 94 10.26 -22.36 4.65
N GLY A 95 10.99 -21.52 3.91
CA GLY A 95 12.45 -21.45 3.98
C GLY A 95 13.20 -22.60 3.28
N SER A 96 12.49 -23.46 2.54
CA SER A 96 13.10 -24.50 1.73
C SER A 96 13.41 -23.98 0.32
N ILE A 97 14.56 -24.37 -0.24
CA ILE A 97 14.88 -24.10 -1.65
C ILE A 97 15.39 -25.37 -2.32
N VAL A 98 15.06 -25.50 -3.60
CA VAL A 98 15.58 -26.56 -4.45
C VAL A 98 16.87 -26.04 -5.09
N PHE A 99 18.01 -26.61 -4.69
CA PHE A 99 19.28 -26.29 -5.32
C PHE A 99 19.38 -26.97 -6.70
N SER A 100 20.01 -26.28 -7.65
CA SER A 100 20.25 -26.83 -8.99
C SER A 100 21.02 -28.16 -8.89
N GLY A 101 20.36 -29.27 -9.27
CA GLY A 101 20.90 -30.63 -9.17
C GLY A 101 20.16 -31.53 -8.19
N ASN A 102 19.36 -30.98 -7.28
CA ASN A 102 18.52 -31.74 -6.34
C ASN A 102 17.05 -31.68 -6.79
N LYS A 103 16.30 -32.77 -6.58
CA LYS A 103 14.85 -32.82 -6.82
C LYS A 103 14.03 -32.52 -5.56
N GLU A 104 14.66 -32.63 -4.40
CA GLU A 104 14.01 -32.43 -3.10
C GLU A 104 14.34 -31.03 -2.54
N PRO A 105 13.35 -30.37 -1.90
CA PRO A 105 13.58 -29.11 -1.21
C PRO A 105 14.54 -29.30 -0.05
N ASN A 106 15.63 -28.53 -0.01
CA ASN A 106 16.56 -28.53 1.11
C ASN A 106 16.21 -27.39 2.08
N ASP A 107 16.19 -27.68 3.37
CA ASP A 107 15.98 -26.66 4.41
C ASP A 107 17.28 -25.92 4.70
N VAL A 108 17.38 -24.70 4.17
CA VAL A 108 18.56 -23.84 4.30
C VAL A 108 18.79 -23.41 5.75
N TYR A 109 17.70 -23.28 6.53
CA TYR A 109 17.78 -22.80 7.91
C TYR A 109 18.50 -23.81 8.81
N SER A 110 18.15 -25.08 8.66
CA SER A 110 18.81 -26.19 9.35
C SER A 110 20.27 -26.37 8.89
N GLY A 111 20.54 -26.18 7.60
CA GLY A 111 21.90 -26.29 7.03
C GLY A 111 22.87 -25.21 7.48
N GLN A 112 22.38 -23.99 7.78
CA GLN A 112 23.20 -22.88 8.28
C GLN A 112 23.15 -22.74 9.81
N SER A 113 22.61 -23.73 10.54
CA SER A 113 22.53 -23.75 12.01
C SER A 113 21.80 -22.55 12.64
N ILE A 114 20.78 -22.03 11.95
CA ILE A 114 19.99 -20.89 12.43
C ILE A 114 19.02 -21.33 13.53
N PRO A 115 18.88 -20.56 14.62
CA PRO A 115 17.87 -20.82 15.64
C PRO A 115 16.47 -20.93 15.03
N LYS A 116 15.68 -21.91 15.48
CA LYS A 116 14.32 -22.14 14.93
C LYS A 116 13.35 -20.98 15.14
N ASP A 117 13.65 -20.12 16.11
CA ASP A 117 12.86 -18.93 16.42
C ASP A 117 13.13 -17.77 15.45
N ASP A 118 14.28 -17.77 14.76
CA ASP A 118 14.65 -16.72 13.82
C ASP A 118 13.94 -16.93 12.47
N LYS A 119 12.96 -16.07 12.21
CA LYS A 119 12.15 -16.11 10.99
C LYS A 119 12.33 -14.83 10.18
N PHE A 120 12.69 -14.99 8.91
CA PHE A 120 12.86 -13.88 7.98
C PHE A 120 11.79 -13.92 6.91
N ILE A 121 10.76 -13.07 7.06
CA ILE A 121 9.57 -13.04 6.19
C ILE A 121 9.93 -12.95 4.70
N LEU A 122 10.88 -12.08 4.35
CA LEU A 122 11.38 -11.92 2.97
C LEU A 122 12.80 -12.47 2.78
N GLY A 123 13.32 -13.19 3.77
CA GLY A 123 14.70 -13.67 3.77
C GLY A 123 15.72 -12.59 4.13
N THR A 124 16.98 -12.89 3.83
CA THR A 124 18.13 -12.03 4.13
C THR A 124 18.98 -11.74 2.89
N ASP A 125 19.77 -10.67 2.96
CA ASP A 125 20.73 -10.31 1.92
C ASP A 125 22.11 -10.98 2.10
N ASN A 126 23.07 -10.63 1.24
CA ASN A 126 24.44 -11.14 1.29
C ASN A 126 25.20 -10.81 2.58
N LEU A 127 24.71 -9.85 3.37
CA LEU A 127 25.31 -9.40 4.64
C LEU A 127 24.51 -9.93 5.85
N GLY A 128 23.51 -10.79 5.64
CA GLY A 128 22.69 -11.35 6.71
C GLY A 128 21.61 -10.42 7.24
N ARG A 129 21.35 -9.28 6.59
CA ARG A 129 20.31 -8.35 7.04
C ARG A 129 18.94 -8.77 6.53
N SER A 130 17.91 -8.56 7.36
CA SER A 130 16.52 -8.82 6.98
C SER A 130 16.06 -7.93 5.82
N LEU A 131 15.68 -8.54 4.69
CA LEU A 131 15.12 -7.81 3.54
C LEU A 131 13.80 -7.13 3.90
N ALA A 132 12.96 -7.76 4.71
CA ALA A 132 11.68 -7.21 5.14
C ALA A 132 11.86 -5.88 5.88
N LYS A 133 12.76 -5.82 6.87
CA LYS A 133 13.05 -4.58 7.61
C LYS A 133 13.55 -3.48 6.69
N ARG A 134 14.41 -3.81 5.71
CA ARG A 134 14.95 -2.84 4.74
C ARG A 134 13.89 -2.29 3.79
N VAL A 135 13.00 -3.15 3.28
CA VAL A 135 11.88 -2.73 2.43
C VAL A 135 10.95 -1.78 3.20
N ILE A 136 10.63 -2.08 4.45
CA ILE A 136 9.79 -1.22 5.31
C ILE A 136 10.42 0.17 5.48
N VAL A 137 11.70 0.23 5.84
CA VAL A 137 12.43 1.50 6.00
C VAL A 137 12.51 2.27 4.67
N GLY A 138 12.72 1.57 3.56
CA GLY A 138 12.74 2.16 2.22
C GLY A 138 11.39 2.77 1.82
N ILE A 139 10.30 2.05 2.05
CA ILE A 139 8.92 2.54 1.81
C ILE A 139 8.66 3.82 2.61
N ARG A 140 9.11 3.87 3.87
CA ARG A 140 8.94 5.06 4.71
C ARG A 140 9.69 6.28 4.16
N ILE A 141 10.97 6.11 3.82
CA ILE A 141 11.82 7.20 3.33
C ILE A 141 11.27 7.73 1.99
N SER A 142 10.86 6.85 1.07
CA SER A 142 10.31 7.27 -0.22
C SER A 142 8.99 8.05 -0.07
N LEU A 143 8.08 7.59 0.81
CA LEU A 143 6.84 8.30 1.11
C LEU A 143 7.07 9.67 1.73
N LEU A 144 8.05 9.81 2.64
CA LEU A 144 8.41 11.10 3.21
C LEU A 144 8.90 12.09 2.14
N ILE A 145 9.78 11.63 1.25
CA ILE A 145 10.28 12.46 0.13
C ILE A 145 9.12 12.85 -0.79
N ALA A 146 8.21 11.93 -1.10
CA ALA A 146 7.04 12.22 -1.93
C ALA A 146 6.16 13.32 -1.30
N ILE A 147 5.88 13.23 0.01
CA ILE A 147 5.10 14.26 0.72
C ILE A 147 5.81 15.62 0.64
N VAL A 148 7.10 15.67 0.95
CA VAL A 148 7.89 16.91 0.89
C VAL A 148 7.87 17.50 -0.53
N ALA A 149 8.10 16.67 -1.55
CA ALA A 149 8.06 17.10 -2.94
C ALA A 149 6.69 17.65 -3.35
N THR A 150 5.59 17.01 -2.94
CA THR A 150 4.23 17.50 -3.24
C THR A 150 3.87 18.80 -2.54
N LEU A 151 4.48 19.09 -1.38
CA LEU A 151 4.26 20.35 -0.66
C LEU A 151 5.07 21.51 -1.22
N MET A 152 6.15 21.23 -1.95
CA MET A 152 7.02 22.22 -2.58
C MET A 152 6.53 22.67 -3.95
N ILE A 153 5.67 21.89 -4.59
CA ILE A 153 4.99 22.19 -5.86
C ILE A 153 3.75 23.05 -5.59
#